data_AF-A0AAV4ACF6-F1
#
_entry.id   AF-A0AAV4ACF6-F1
#
_cell.length_a   1.000
_cell.length_b   1.000
_cell.length_c   1.000
_cell.angle_alpha   90.00
_cell.angle_beta   90.00
_cell.angle_gamma   90.00
#
_symmetry.space_group_name_H-M   'P 1'
#
loop_
_entity.id
_entity.type
_entity.pdbx_description
1 polymer ?
#
loop_
_entity_poly.entity_id
_entity_poly.type
_entity_poly.pdbx_seq_one_letter_code
_entity_poly.pdbx_strand_id
1 'polypeptide(L)'
;MRKSLRPEISPKQFGFMPEEGSRNAIFTLSMLMERCIEMQKDRHFCFIDYSKAFDKIDAKKNGNKNNENHYDDDYDDDGDDDDGDDDNDDDDDDDDDDDDDDDDDVRWQISGPHPKV
;
A
#
# COMPACT_ATOMS: atom_id res chain seq x y z
N MET A 1 20.93 23.33 12.14
CA MET A 1 21.50 21.99 11.86
C MET A 1 20.34 21.06 11.56
N ARG A 2 20.22 20.51 10.34
CA ARG A 2 19.18 19.51 10.05
C ARG A 2 19.58 18.21 10.73
N LYS A 3 18.71 17.66 11.58
CA LYS A 3 18.94 16.36 12.22
C LYS A 3 18.82 15.27 11.14
N SER A 4 19.77 14.34 11.11
CA SER A 4 19.66 13.15 10.26
C SER A 4 18.63 12.21 10.89
N LEU A 5 17.54 11.91 10.18
CA LEU A 5 16.49 11.01 10.66
C LEU A 5 16.87 9.53 10.53
N ARG A 6 17.91 9.20 9.75
CA ARG A 6 18.38 7.83 9.51
C ARG A 6 18.53 6.96 10.78
N PRO A 7 19.15 7.41 11.88
CA PRO A 7 19.25 6.60 13.11
C PRO A 7 17.92 6.38 13.84
N GLU A 8 16.85 7.11 13.50
CA GLU A 8 15.53 7.00 14.13
C GLU A 8 14.55 6.15 13.29
N ILE A 9 14.89 5.82 12.03
CA ILE A 9 14.03 5.02 11.15
C ILE A 9 14.16 3.53 11.48
N SER A 10 13.01 2.85 11.60
CA SER A 10 12.95 1.42 11.84
C SER A 10 13.56 0.63 10.68
N PRO A 11 14.35 -0.43 10.93
CA PRO A 11 14.85 -1.32 9.87
C PRO A 11 13.73 -2.10 9.17
N LYS A 12 12.49 -2.06 9.68
CA LYS A 12 11.31 -2.66 9.04
C LYS A 12 10.57 -1.69 8.12
N GLN A 13 11.07 -0.46 7.96
CA GLN A 13 10.50 0.53 7.06
C GLN A 13 11.01 0.26 5.64
N PHE A 14 10.08 -0.07 4.74
CA PHE A 14 10.41 -0.28 3.33
C PHE A 14 10.15 0.97 2.47
N GLY A 15 9.20 1.83 2.86
CA GLY A 15 8.85 3.02 2.10
C GLY A 15 9.83 4.18 2.32
N PHE A 16 10.17 4.87 1.22
CA PHE A 16 11.09 6.04 1.20
C PHE A 16 12.51 5.74 1.73
N MET A 17 12.93 4.49 1.67
CA MET A 17 14.25 4.04 2.09
C MET A 17 15.09 3.69 0.86
N PRO A 18 16.37 4.10 0.80
CA PRO A 18 17.24 3.70 -0.31
C PRO A 18 17.41 2.18 -0.30
N GLU A 19 17.39 1.55 -1.47
CA GLU A 19 17.55 0.10 -1.68
C GLU A 19 16.43 -0.79 -1.10
N GLU A 20 15.44 -0.18 -0.45
CA GLU A 20 14.25 -0.85 0.07
C GLU A 20 13.01 -0.34 -0.66
N GLY A 21 12.01 -1.22 -0.87
CA GLY A 21 10.81 -0.84 -1.60
C GLY A 21 9.69 -1.88 -1.47
N SER A 22 8.59 -1.64 -2.21
CA SER A 22 7.39 -2.47 -2.14
C SER A 22 7.66 -3.94 -2.45
N ARG A 23 8.55 -4.24 -3.41
CA ARG A 23 8.96 -5.62 -3.73
C ARG A 23 9.57 -6.33 -2.52
N ASN A 24 10.45 -5.67 -1.77
CA ASN A 24 11.05 -6.24 -0.55
C ASN A 24 10.01 -6.42 0.56
N ALA A 25 9.06 -5.48 0.68
CA ALA A 25 7.98 -5.57 1.66
C ALA A 25 7.06 -6.78 1.37
N ILE A 26 6.64 -6.94 0.11
CA ILE A 26 5.81 -8.07 -0.35
C ILE A 26 6.56 -9.38 -0.16
N PHE A 27 7.82 -9.47 -0.59
CA PHE A 27 8.65 -10.66 -0.41
C PHE A 27 8.78 -11.04 1.07
N THR A 28 9.07 -10.07 1.94
CA THR A 28 9.17 -10.30 3.39
C THR A 28 7.85 -10.82 3.98
N LEU A 29 6.72 -10.27 3.55
CA LEU A 29 5.39 -10.71 3.97
C LEU A 29 5.11 -12.15 3.50
N SER A 30 5.44 -12.47 2.24
CA SER A 30 5.30 -13.83 1.68
C SER A 30 6.13 -14.86 2.44
N MET A 31 7.41 -14.55 2.69
CA MET A 31 8.30 -15.40 3.50
C MET A 31 7.76 -15.63 4.93
N LEU A 32 7.21 -14.58 5.55
CA LEU A 32 6.60 -14.71 6.88
C LEU A 32 5.36 -15.60 6.86
N MET A 33 4.50 -15.46 5.85
CA MET A 33 3.31 -16.28 5.67
C MET A 33 3.66 -17.76 5.48
N GLU A 34 4.63 -18.05 4.61
CA GLU A 34 5.13 -19.41 4.36
C GLU A 34 5.67 -20.03 5.65
N ARG A 35 6.51 -19.29 6.39
CA ARG A 35 7.05 -19.75 7.67
C ARG A 35 5.95 -20.06 8.69
N CYS A 36 4.89 -19.26 8.76
CA CYS A 36 3.76 -19.54 9.63
C CYS A 36 3.00 -20.81 9.22
N ILE A 37 2.88 -21.10 7.92
CA ILE A 37 2.30 -22.34 7.41
C ILE A 37 3.15 -23.54 7.85
N GLU A 38 4.46 -23.49 7.62
CA GLU A 38 5.40 -24.55 8.00
C GLU A 38 5.36 -24.87 9.51
N MET A 39 5.22 -23.84 10.34
CA MET A 39 5.18 -23.97 11.79
C MET A 39 3.79 -24.31 12.35
N GLN A 40 2.78 -24.49 11.49
CA GLN A 40 1.38 -24.68 11.88
C GLN A 40 0.91 -23.61 12.88
N LYS A 41 1.24 -22.34 12.61
CA LYS A 41 0.80 -21.19 13.39
C LYS A 41 -0.38 -20.52 12.69
N ASP A 42 -1.36 -20.13 13.49
CA ASP A 42 -2.46 -19.28 13.03
C ASP A 42 -1.91 -17.93 12.55
N ARG A 43 -2.50 -17.40 11.48
CA ARG A 43 -2.04 -16.19 10.78
C ARG A 43 -3.15 -15.15 10.81
N HIS A 44 -2.84 -13.95 11.27
CA HIS A 44 -3.75 -12.80 11.27
C HIS A 44 -2.98 -11.56 10.82
N PHE A 45 -3.58 -10.78 9.93
CA PHE A 45 -3.01 -9.53 9.42
C PHE A 45 -3.97 -8.37 9.62
N CYS A 46 -3.41 -7.19 9.87
CA CYS A 46 -4.15 -5.94 9.91
C CYS A 46 -3.47 -4.98 8.92
N PHE A 47 -4.22 -4.56 7.92
CA PHE A 47 -3.80 -3.50 7.02
C PHE A 47 -4.19 -2.17 7.65
N ILE A 48 -3.20 -1.30 7.82
CA ILE A 48 -3.38 0.03 8.41
C ILE A 48 -3.00 1.03 7.34
N ASP A 49 -3.95 1.92 7.03
CA ASP A 49 -3.72 3.07 6.16
C ASP A 49 -4.07 4.37 6.88
N TYR A 50 -3.34 5.43 6.55
CA TYR A 50 -3.57 6.75 7.13
C TYR A 50 -4.27 7.63 6.09
N SER A 51 -5.56 7.93 6.31
CA SER A 51 -6.29 8.87 5.43
C SER A 51 -5.59 10.23 5.46
N LYS A 52 -5.24 10.78 4.29
CA LYS A 52 -4.53 12.07 4.17
C LYS A 52 -3.24 12.15 5.01
N ALA A 53 -2.38 11.14 4.89
CA ALA A 53 -1.17 10.96 5.71
C ALA A 53 -0.25 12.21 5.79
N PHE A 54 -0.14 12.97 4.69
CA PHE A 54 0.69 14.18 4.64
C PHE A 54 0.00 15.41 5.22
N ASP A 55 -1.32 15.54 5.04
CA ASP A 55 -2.09 16.69 5.53
C ASP A 55 -2.26 16.65 7.06
N LYS A 56 -2.29 15.45 7.63
CA LYS A 56 -2.40 15.22 9.08
C LYS A 56 -1.09 15.47 9.84
N ILE A 57 -0.04 15.93 9.16
CA ILE A 57 1.22 16.34 9.81
C ILE A 57 1.01 17.72 10.42
N ASP A 58 0.96 17.79 11.75
CA ASP A 58 0.86 19.06 12.49
C ASP A 58 1.98 20.04 12.08
N ALA A 59 1.63 21.05 11.27
CA ALA A 59 2.54 22.11 10.85
C ALA A 59 3.14 22.87 12.04
N LYS A 60 2.46 22.87 13.21
CA LYS A 60 2.96 23.49 14.45
C LYS A 60 4.20 22.78 15.02
N LYS A 61 4.44 21.50 14.69
CA LYS A 61 5.70 20.79 15.02
C LYS A 61 6.82 21.05 14.01
N ASN A 62 6.48 21.43 12.78
CA ASN A 62 7.44 21.59 11.68
C ASN A 62 7.68 23.04 11.22
N GLY A 63 6.97 24.02 11.79
CA GLY A 63 7.19 25.45 11.58
C GLY A 63 5.97 26.16 11.01
N ASN A 64 5.51 27.15 11.78
CA ASN A 64 4.43 28.11 11.52
C ASN A 64 2.99 27.63 11.80
N LYS A 65 2.41 28.21 12.86
CA LYS A 65 0.98 28.16 13.16
C LYS A 65 0.32 29.17 12.21
N ASN A 66 -0.58 28.75 11.33
CA ASN A 66 -1.76 29.47 10.84
C ASN A 66 -2.28 28.78 9.57
N ASN A 67 -3.21 27.84 9.72
CA ASN A 67 -4.48 27.85 8.99
C ASN A 67 -5.38 26.75 9.58
N GLU A 68 -6.48 27.13 10.22
CA GLU A 68 -7.57 26.22 10.58
C GLU A 68 -8.44 26.06 9.33
N ASN A 69 -8.08 25.12 8.46
CA ASN A 69 -9.02 24.63 7.46
C ASN A 69 -9.71 23.41 8.05
N HIS A 70 -10.92 23.63 8.56
CA HIS A 70 -11.90 22.59 8.84
C HIS A 70 -12.27 21.99 7.48
N TYR A 71 -11.88 20.74 7.23
CA TYR A 71 -12.52 19.95 6.19
C TYR A 71 -13.62 19.18 6.89
N ASP A 72 -14.87 19.47 6.53
CA ASP A 72 -16.01 18.67 6.95
C ASP A 72 -15.88 17.29 6.28
N ASP A 73 -15.83 16.23 7.10
CA ASP A 73 -15.67 14.83 6.70
C ASP A 73 -17.04 14.18 6.39
N ASP A 74 -17.88 14.84 5.59
CA ASP A 74 -19.17 14.29 5.18
C ASP A 74 -19.11 13.92 3.68
N TYR A 75 -18.40 12.83 3.36
CA TYR A 75 -18.67 12.06 2.14
C TYR A 75 -19.32 10.74 2.56
N ASP A 76 -20.65 10.77 2.64
CA ASP A 76 -21.49 9.60 2.37
C ASP A 76 -21.37 9.36 0.85
N ASP A 77 -20.46 8.47 0.44
CA ASP A 77 -20.27 8.05 -0.96
C ASP A 77 -20.94 6.70 -1.19
N ASP A 78 -22.26 6.69 -1.04
CA ASP A 78 -23.19 5.69 -1.56
C ASP A 78 -23.79 6.21 -2.87
N GLY A 79 -22.94 6.22 -3.91
CA GLY A 79 -23.32 6.55 -5.28
C GLY A 79 -22.76 5.52 -6.27
N ASP A 80 -23.46 4.37 -6.39
CA ASP A 80 -23.49 3.66 -7.67
C ASP A 80 -24.09 4.62 -8.71
N ASP A 81 -23.31 5.09 -9.68
CA ASP A 81 -23.83 5.61 -10.94
C ASP A 81 -22.98 5.10 -12.11
N ASP A 82 -23.63 4.19 -12.83
CA ASP A 82 -23.34 3.65 -14.15
C ASP A 82 -23.08 4.75 -15.21
N ASP A 83 -22.29 4.35 -16.20
CA ASP A 83 -22.34 4.71 -17.62
C ASP A 83 -22.10 6.17 -18.04
N GLY A 84 -20.84 6.41 -18.45
CA GLY A 84 -20.46 7.53 -19.30
C GLY A 84 -19.34 7.12 -20.26
N ASP A 85 -19.67 6.23 -21.21
CA ASP A 85 -18.95 6.16 -22.49
C ASP A 85 -18.96 7.55 -23.14
N ASP A 86 -17.80 8.12 -23.39
CA ASP A 86 -17.58 9.05 -24.50
C ASP A 86 -16.13 8.90 -24.97
N ASP A 87 -16.03 8.31 -26.17
CA ASP A 87 -14.83 8.05 -26.95
C ASP A 87 -14.06 9.33 -27.33
N ASN A 88 -12.85 9.11 -27.85
CA ASN A 88 -12.01 9.97 -28.69
C ASN A 88 -11.11 11.00 -27.95
N ASP A 89 -9.81 11.12 -28.23
CA ASP A 89 -8.96 10.63 -29.31
C ASP A 89 -7.48 10.73 -28.86
N ASP A 90 -6.66 9.81 -29.38
CA ASP A 90 -5.29 9.99 -29.85
C ASP A 90 -4.27 10.73 -28.95
N ASP A 91 -3.40 9.96 -28.30
CA ASP A 91 -1.96 10.22 -28.38
C ASP A 91 -1.23 8.85 -28.45
N ASP A 92 -0.81 8.53 -29.68
CA ASP A 92 0.21 7.52 -29.98
C ASP A 92 1.48 7.84 -29.19
N ASP A 93 1.83 6.99 -28.23
CA ASP A 93 3.23 6.75 -27.85
C ASP A 93 3.40 5.23 -27.68
N ASP A 94 3.73 4.60 -28.81
CA ASP A 94 4.38 3.30 -28.90
C ASP A 94 5.71 3.35 -28.11
N ASP A 95 5.67 3.00 -26.82
CA ASP A 95 6.81 2.44 -26.12
C ASP A 95 6.48 0.98 -25.78
N ASP A 96 6.75 0.12 -26.76
CA ASP A 96 6.97 -1.32 -26.60
C ASP A 96 8.15 -1.54 -25.63
N ASP A 97 7.89 -1.41 -24.32
CA ASP A 97 8.66 -2.12 -23.31
C ASP A 97 7.92 -3.44 -23.06
N ASP A 98 8.35 -4.46 -23.81
CA ASP A 98 8.14 -5.89 -23.54
C ASP A 98 8.70 -6.22 -22.14
N ASP A 99 7.99 -5.81 -21.09
CA ASP A 99 8.04 -6.48 -19.80
C ASP A 99 7.19 -7.76 -19.95
N ASP A 100 7.85 -8.80 -20.46
CA ASP A 100 7.49 -10.21 -20.22
C ASP A 100 7.56 -10.47 -18.70
N ASP A 101 6.69 -9.82 -17.93
CA ASP A 101 6.22 -10.33 -16.65
C ASP A 101 5.27 -11.48 -17.02
N ASP A 102 5.86 -12.65 -17.28
CA ASP A 102 5.25 -13.93 -16.95
C ASP A 102 4.86 -13.86 -15.46
N ASP A 103 3.72 -13.23 -15.18
CA ASP A 103 2.98 -13.37 -13.94
C ASP A 103 2.55 -14.84 -13.90
N ASP A 104 3.48 -15.67 -13.44
CA ASP A 104 3.24 -16.99 -12.91
C ASP A 104 2.11 -16.87 -11.89
N ASP A 105 0.89 -17.12 -12.39
CA ASP A 105 -0.33 -17.57 -11.72
C ASP A 105 -0.17 -17.60 -10.18
N VAL A 106 -0.20 -16.42 -9.53
CA VAL A 106 -0.34 -16.33 -8.06
C VAL A 106 -1.80 -16.62 -7.73
N ARG A 107 -2.20 -17.84 -8.06
CA ARG A 107 -3.47 -18.41 -7.70
C ARG A 107 -3.45 -18.62 -6.20
N TRP A 108 -4.14 -17.75 -5.47
CA TRP A 108 -4.47 -17.96 -4.07
C TRP A 108 -5.49 -19.11 -3.93
N GLN A 109 -5.08 -20.35 -4.22
CA GLN A 109 -5.81 -21.54 -3.82
C GLN A 109 -5.52 -21.81 -2.35
N ILE A 110 -6.24 -21.09 -1.48
CA ILE A 110 -6.32 -21.43 -0.06
C ILE A 110 -7.18 -22.70 0.08
N SER A 111 -6.60 -23.86 -0.23
CA SER A 111 -7.18 -25.16 0.12
C SER A 111 -6.62 -25.60 1.47
N GLY A 112 -7.22 -25.10 2.54
CA GLY A 112 -7.01 -25.67 3.88
C GLY A 112 -7.74 -27.02 3.99
N PRO A 113 -7.21 -28.02 4.71
CA PRO A 113 -7.94 -29.24 4.98
C PRO A 113 -9.20 -28.94 5.78
N HIS A 114 -10.37 -29.28 5.23
CA HIS A 114 -11.63 -29.26 5.96
C HIS A 114 -11.55 -30.22 7.16
N PRO A 115 -11.84 -29.77 8.40
CA PRO A 115 -12.00 -30.68 9.51
C PRO A 115 -13.22 -31.56 9.25
N LYS A 116 -13.00 -32.88 9.17
CA LYS A 116 -14.08 -33.87 9.20
C LYS A 116 -14.56 -33.97 10.64
N VAL A 117 -15.72 -33.37 10.92
CA VAL A 117 -16.56 -33.74 12.06
C VAL A 117 -17.25 -35.07 11.79
#